data_AF-A0A401IK83-F1
#
_entry.id   AF-A0A401IK83-F1
#
_cell.length_a   1.000
_cell.length_b   1.000
_cell.length_c   1.000
_cell.angle_alpha   90.00
_cell.angle_beta   90.00
_cell.angle_gamma   90.00
#
_symmetry.space_group_name_H-M   'P 1'
#
loop_
_entity.id
_entity.type
_entity.pdbx_description
1 polymer ?
#
loop_
_entity_poly.entity_id
_entity_poly.type
_entity_poly.pdbx_seq_one_letter_code
_entity_poly.pdbx_strand_id
1 'polypeptide(L)'
;MSDMEDWPKDLIEWVETVTVAVEDFFEEVSHIAEEVAEDIQDEIVRDIEQFLEVVFDPIIEISIEEERIFWDGETFDPDSMLSPKLDPTSNVHPACQGCCHYHGHIYGRSLLVCAMHPHGWDDLHCPDWEK
;
A
#
# COMPACT_ATOMS: atom_id res chain seq x y z
N MET A 1 6.62 10.08 -29.36
CA MET A 1 5.88 9.33 -28.34
C MET A 1 6.92 8.61 -27.49
N SER A 2 7.67 9.39 -26.70
CA SER A 2 8.84 8.93 -25.91
C SER A 2 8.93 9.67 -24.57
N ASP A 3 7.82 10.17 -24.02
CA ASP A 3 7.82 10.98 -22.79
C ASP A 3 7.27 10.23 -21.57
N MET A 4 7.05 8.91 -21.67
CA MET A 4 6.36 8.11 -20.65
C MET A 4 7.26 7.05 -19.98
N GLU A 5 8.57 7.09 -20.25
CA GLU A 5 9.55 6.11 -19.74
C GLU A 5 10.48 6.71 -18.67
N ASP A 6 10.54 8.03 -18.53
CA ASP A 6 11.41 8.72 -17.56
C ASP A 6 10.71 9.16 -16.27
N TRP A 7 9.37 9.13 -16.23
CA TRP A 7 8.59 9.48 -15.03
C TRP A 7 8.99 8.73 -13.73
N PRO A 8 9.42 7.44 -13.75
CA PRO A 8 9.82 6.75 -12.52
C PRO A 8 11.13 7.30 -11.98
N LYS A 9 12.01 7.80 -12.86
CA LYS A 9 13.28 8.42 -12.45
C LYS A 9 13.04 9.81 -11.93
N ASP A 10 12.18 10.58 -12.60
CA ASP A 10 11.82 11.93 -12.19
C ASP A 10 11.13 11.92 -10.80
N LEU A 11 10.30 10.90 -10.52
CA LEU A 11 9.71 10.71 -9.20
C LEU A 11 10.77 10.39 -8.14
N ILE A 12 11.71 9.49 -8.43
CA ILE A 12 12.79 9.12 -7.49
C ILE A 12 13.66 10.34 -7.18
N GLU A 13 14.06 11.10 -8.20
CA GLU A 13 14.86 12.31 -8.04
C GLU A 13 14.11 13.38 -7.22
N TRP A 14 12.80 13.52 -7.44
CA TRP A 14 11.97 14.41 -6.65
C TRP A 14 11.85 13.95 -5.19
N VAL A 15 11.61 12.66 -4.93
CA VAL A 15 11.53 12.10 -3.57
C VAL A 15 12.87 12.23 -2.83
N GLU A 16 13.99 12.00 -3.50
CA GLU A 16 15.33 12.21 -2.94
C GLU A 16 15.54 13.69 -2.58
N THR A 17 15.12 14.60 -3.45
CA THR A 17 15.20 16.05 -3.20
C THR A 17 14.33 16.47 -2.02
N VAL A 18 13.10 15.96 -1.92
CA VAL A 18 12.19 16.25 -0.80
C VAL A 18 12.71 15.66 0.49
N THR A 19 13.28 14.46 0.45
CA THR A 19 13.86 13.80 1.64
C THR A 19 15.02 14.63 2.20
N VAL A 20 15.92 15.11 1.35
CA VAL A 20 17.02 16.00 1.77
C VAL A 20 16.48 17.32 2.33
N ALA A 21 15.47 17.92 1.68
CA ALA A 21 14.88 19.18 2.18
C ALA A 21 14.19 19.00 3.54
N VAL A 22 13.55 17.86 3.77
CA VAL A 22 12.94 17.51 5.05
C VAL A 22 14.01 17.27 6.11
N GLU A 23 15.09 16.54 5.80
CA GLU A 23 16.21 16.32 6.73
C GLU A 23 16.87 17.65 7.15
N ASP A 24 17.12 18.55 6.20
CA ASP A 24 17.71 19.88 6.45
C ASP A 24 16.77 20.75 7.32
N PHE A 25 15.46 20.68 7.06
CA PHE A 25 14.44 21.33 7.89
C PHE A 25 14.41 20.74 9.31
N PHE A 26 14.47 19.42 9.48
CA PHE A 26 14.51 18.80 10.81
C PHE A 26 15.78 19.17 11.58
N GLU A 27 16.92 19.31 10.92
CA GLU A 27 18.18 19.73 11.54
C GLU A 27 18.12 21.21 11.97
N GLU A 28 17.58 22.09 11.12
CA GLU A 28 17.35 23.50 11.45
C GLU A 28 16.35 23.67 12.60
N VAL A 29 15.25 22.91 12.59
CA VAL A 29 14.24 22.90 13.64
C VAL A 29 14.78 22.32 14.95
N SER A 30 15.60 21.27 14.90
CA SER A 30 16.25 20.72 16.09
C SER A 30 17.17 21.73 16.75
N HIS A 31 17.89 22.53 15.97
CA HIS A 31 18.76 23.59 16.48
C HIS A 31 17.97 24.76 17.10
N ILE A 32 16.81 25.11 16.55
CA ILE A 32 15.98 26.20 17.07
C ILE A 32 15.14 25.73 18.28
N ALA A 33 14.73 24.45 18.31
CA ALA A 33 13.94 23.86 19.39
C ALA A 33 14.71 23.79 20.73
N GLU A 34 16.04 23.76 20.71
CA GLU A 34 16.86 23.89 21.93
C GLU A 34 16.74 25.29 22.58
N GLU A 35 16.35 26.32 21.82
CA GLU A 35 16.27 27.71 22.30
C GLU A 35 14.83 28.18 22.60
N VAL A 36 13.80 27.60 21.95
CA VAL A 36 12.40 28.06 22.00
C VAL A 36 11.39 26.89 21.97
N ALA A 37 11.47 25.99 22.96
CA ALA A 37 10.75 24.71 22.95
C ALA A 37 9.21 24.76 23.05
N GLU A 38 8.60 25.86 23.51
CA GLU A 38 7.15 25.89 23.81
C GLU A 38 6.27 26.44 22.70
N ASP A 39 6.75 27.36 21.84
CA ASP A 39 5.90 28.03 20.84
C ASP A 39 6.00 27.40 19.43
N ILE A 40 7.11 26.73 19.12
CA ILE A 40 7.41 26.24 17.75
C ILE A 40 6.72 24.91 17.43
N GLN A 41 6.46 24.06 18.43
CA GLN A 41 5.87 22.74 18.18
C GLN A 41 4.51 22.83 17.49
N ASP A 42 3.65 23.74 17.93
CA ASP A 42 2.31 23.88 17.38
C ASP A 42 2.28 24.56 16.00
N GLU A 43 3.27 25.40 15.68
CA GLU A 43 3.38 26.08 14.39
C GLU A 43 3.96 25.15 13.34
N ILE A 44 5.04 24.43 13.67
CA ILE A 44 5.67 23.47 12.75
C ILE A 44 4.76 22.26 12.49
N VAL A 45 4.09 21.73 13.51
CA VAL A 45 3.14 20.63 13.30
C VAL A 45 2.03 21.06 12.33
N ARG A 46 1.51 22.29 12.48
CA ARG A 46 0.50 22.83 11.56
C ARG A 46 1.04 23.05 10.15
N ASP A 47 2.26 23.55 10.02
CA ASP A 47 2.88 23.77 8.70
C ASP A 47 3.17 22.44 7.99
N ILE A 48 3.62 21.41 8.73
CA ILE A 48 3.79 20.05 8.22
C ILE A 48 2.43 19.46 7.81
N GLU A 49 1.41 19.55 8.66
CA GLU A 49 0.06 19.08 8.34
C GLU A 49 -0.48 19.74 7.06
N GLN A 50 -0.34 21.06 6.94
CA GLN A 50 -0.76 21.81 5.75
C GLN A 50 0.04 21.42 4.50
N PHE A 51 1.35 21.22 4.63
CA PHE A 51 2.19 20.77 3.51
C PHE A 51 1.80 19.36 3.06
N LEU A 52 1.53 18.45 4.02
CA LEU A 52 1.07 17.10 3.73
C LEU A 52 -0.28 17.11 3.02
N GLU A 53 -1.24 17.93 3.45
CA GLU A 53 -2.52 18.09 2.74
C GLU A 53 -2.29 18.56 1.28
N VAL A 54 -1.49 19.59 1.05
CA VAL A 54 -1.25 20.12 -0.31
C VAL A 54 -0.55 19.12 -1.22
N VAL A 55 0.39 18.34 -0.69
CA VAL A 55 1.17 17.37 -1.47
C VAL A 55 0.39 16.07 -1.69
N PHE A 56 -0.29 15.56 -0.67
CA PHE A 56 -0.94 14.25 -0.72
C PHE A 56 -2.41 14.31 -1.15
N ASP A 57 -3.17 15.37 -0.91
CA ASP A 57 -4.57 15.47 -1.38
C ASP A 57 -4.72 15.24 -2.89
N PRO A 58 -3.92 15.86 -3.78
CA PRO A 58 -4.06 15.60 -5.21
C PRO A 58 -3.68 14.15 -5.58
N ILE A 59 -2.76 13.52 -4.84
CA ILE A 59 -2.38 12.12 -5.06
C ILE A 59 -3.51 11.18 -4.61
N ILE A 60 -4.16 11.49 -3.49
CA ILE A 60 -5.30 10.75 -2.95
C ILE A 60 -6.52 10.92 -3.87
N GLU A 61 -6.83 12.13 -4.34
CA GLU A 61 -7.95 12.38 -5.26
C GLU A 61 -7.80 11.63 -6.59
N ILE A 62 -6.59 11.62 -7.18
CA ILE A 62 -6.31 10.84 -8.41
C ILE A 62 -6.50 9.33 -8.16
N SER A 63 -6.07 8.83 -7.00
CA SER A 63 -6.22 7.42 -6.62
C SER A 63 -7.69 7.04 -6.39
N ILE A 64 -8.48 7.95 -5.81
CA ILE A 64 -9.91 7.73 -5.53
C ILE A 64 -10.76 7.81 -6.79
N GLU A 65 -10.45 8.67 -7.77
CA GLU A 65 -11.24 8.78 -9.01
C GLU A 65 -11.15 7.52 -9.89
N GLU A 66 -10.02 6.80 -9.91
CA GLU A 66 -9.91 5.49 -10.58
C GLU A 66 -10.53 4.33 -9.77
N GLU A 67 -10.62 4.43 -8.43
CA GLU A 67 -11.17 3.39 -7.55
C GLU A 67 -12.69 3.45 -7.31
N ARG A 68 -13.42 4.46 -7.79
CA ARG A 68 -14.91 4.49 -7.70
C ARG A 68 -15.61 3.34 -8.45
N ILE A 69 -14.86 2.45 -9.11
CA ILE A 69 -15.38 1.29 -9.84
C ILE A 69 -15.53 0.04 -8.92
N PHE A 70 -14.95 -0.02 -7.72
CA PHE A 70 -14.91 -1.28 -6.94
C PHE A 70 -15.33 -1.20 -5.46
N TRP A 71 -15.98 -0.12 -5.00
CA TRP A 71 -16.44 -0.04 -3.61
C TRP A 71 -17.81 -0.70 -3.37
N ASP A 72 -17.78 -2.03 -3.32
CA ASP A 72 -18.84 -2.89 -2.80
C ASP A 72 -18.49 -3.26 -1.35
N GLY A 73 -19.01 -2.49 -0.40
CA GLY A 73 -19.68 -3.04 0.78
C GLY A 73 -18.92 -3.82 1.85
N GLU A 74 -17.65 -4.20 1.69
CA GLU A 74 -16.92 -4.96 2.72
C GLU A 74 -15.73 -4.18 3.30
N THR A 75 -15.49 -4.43 4.59
CA THR A 75 -14.55 -3.73 5.47
C THR A 75 -13.23 -3.39 4.79
N PHE A 76 -12.85 -2.11 4.86
CA PHE A 76 -11.55 -1.62 4.43
C PHE A 76 -10.43 -2.44 5.10
N ASP A 77 -9.84 -3.35 4.34
CA ASP A 77 -8.62 -4.07 4.72
C ASP A 77 -7.44 -3.41 3.96
N PRO A 78 -6.59 -2.63 4.66
CA PRO A 78 -5.43 -1.98 4.05
C PRO A 78 -4.50 -2.98 3.35
N ASP A 79 -4.44 -4.24 3.82
CA ASP A 79 -3.62 -5.27 3.20
C ASP A 79 -4.18 -5.74 1.84
N SER A 80 -5.48 -5.55 1.58
CA SER A 80 -6.09 -5.89 0.29
C SER A 80 -5.65 -4.95 -0.84
N MET A 81 -5.28 -3.69 -0.53
CA MET A 81 -4.71 -2.77 -1.52
C MET A 81 -3.30 -3.20 -1.96
N LEU A 82 -2.51 -3.74 -1.02
CA LEU A 82 -1.13 -4.17 -1.29
C LEU A 82 -1.03 -5.63 -1.73
N SER A 83 -2.03 -6.45 -1.38
CA SER A 83 -2.06 -7.88 -1.66
C SER A 83 -3.50 -8.34 -1.86
N PRO A 84 -4.08 -8.12 -3.07
CA PRO A 84 -5.45 -8.50 -3.37
C PRO A 84 -5.72 -9.97 -3.07
N LYS A 85 -6.86 -10.24 -2.45
CA LYS A 85 -7.32 -11.60 -2.18
C LYS A 85 -8.19 -12.11 -3.33
N LEU A 86 -7.91 -13.32 -3.79
CA LEU A 86 -8.76 -14.07 -4.71
C LEU A 86 -9.45 -15.18 -3.92
N ASP A 87 -10.74 -15.37 -4.15
CA ASP A 87 -11.47 -16.50 -3.60
C ASP A 87 -11.40 -17.72 -4.53
N PRO A 88 -11.42 -18.95 -3.97
CA PRO A 88 -11.45 -20.17 -4.77
C PRO A 88 -12.84 -20.32 -5.41
N THR A 89 -12.86 -20.74 -6.67
CA THR A 89 -14.08 -21.00 -7.45
C THR A 89 -14.04 -22.40 -8.06
N SER A 90 -15.11 -22.84 -8.72
CA SER A 90 -15.13 -24.17 -9.36
C SER A 90 -14.08 -24.32 -10.47
N ASN A 91 -13.57 -23.21 -10.99
CA ASN A 91 -12.56 -23.19 -12.04
C ASN A 91 -11.17 -22.75 -11.54
N VAL A 92 -11.08 -22.17 -10.35
CA VAL A 92 -9.86 -21.60 -9.78
C VAL A 92 -9.65 -22.20 -8.39
N HIS A 93 -8.68 -23.10 -8.26
CA HIS A 93 -8.41 -23.83 -7.02
C HIS A 93 -9.65 -24.51 -6.41
N PRO A 94 -10.34 -25.39 -7.16
CA PRO A 94 -11.57 -26.04 -6.70
C PRO A 94 -11.37 -26.85 -5.42
N ALA A 95 -10.20 -27.48 -5.26
CA ALA A 95 -9.77 -28.17 -4.04
C ALA A 95 -9.38 -27.24 -2.89
N CYS A 96 -9.77 -25.97 -2.90
CA CYS A 96 -9.62 -25.10 -1.73
C CYS A 96 -10.94 -24.43 -1.27
N GLN A 97 -12.08 -24.70 -1.91
CA GLN A 97 -13.36 -24.07 -1.58
C GLN A 97 -13.90 -24.36 -0.17
N GLY A 98 -13.60 -23.50 0.80
CA GLY A 98 -13.99 -23.70 2.19
C GLY A 98 -12.93 -24.42 3.04
N CYS A 99 -11.72 -24.60 2.51
CA CYS A 99 -10.57 -25.05 3.29
C CYS A 99 -10.04 -23.92 4.18
N CYS A 100 -9.79 -24.18 5.46
CA CYS A 100 -9.28 -23.19 6.42
C CYS A 100 -7.82 -22.79 6.17
N HIS A 101 -7.07 -23.57 5.40
CA HIS A 101 -5.68 -23.29 5.05
C HIS A 101 -5.54 -22.45 3.77
N TYR A 102 -6.66 -22.12 3.11
CA TYR A 102 -6.65 -21.25 1.95
C TYR A 102 -6.24 -19.82 2.34
N HIS A 103 -5.27 -19.28 1.59
CA HIS A 103 -4.73 -17.94 1.79
C HIS A 103 -5.23 -17.00 0.69
N GLY A 104 -4.92 -17.30 -0.58
CA GLY A 104 -5.50 -16.62 -1.74
C GLY A 104 -4.97 -15.22 -2.05
N HIS A 105 -3.87 -14.76 -1.45
CA HIS A 105 -3.35 -13.42 -1.69
C HIS A 105 -2.29 -13.36 -2.80
N ILE A 106 -2.35 -12.30 -3.61
CA ILE A 106 -1.34 -11.98 -4.62
C ILE A 106 -0.24 -11.13 -3.99
N TYR A 107 0.99 -11.62 -4.07
CA TYR A 107 2.20 -10.87 -3.70
C TYR A 107 2.98 -10.53 -4.97
N GLY A 108 2.89 -9.27 -5.40
CA GLY A 108 3.47 -8.81 -6.66
C GLY A 108 2.82 -9.51 -7.87
N ARG A 109 3.51 -10.48 -8.47
CA ARG A 109 3.02 -11.26 -9.63
C ARG A 109 2.71 -12.72 -9.32
N SER A 110 2.77 -13.12 -8.05
CA SER A 110 2.59 -14.50 -7.63
C SER A 110 1.39 -14.63 -6.69
N LEU A 111 0.49 -15.55 -7.01
CA LEU A 111 -0.59 -15.96 -6.11
C LEU A 111 -0.06 -16.98 -5.11
N LEU A 112 -0.22 -16.70 -3.82
CA LEU A 112 0.00 -17.68 -2.76
C LEU A 112 -1.36 -18.28 -2.37
N VAL A 113 -1.59 -19.52 -2.77
CA VAL A 113 -2.91 -20.15 -2.73
C VAL A 113 -3.26 -20.66 -1.35
N CYS A 114 -2.35 -21.40 -0.71
CA CYS A 114 -2.63 -22.10 0.56
C CYS A 114 -1.36 -22.20 1.40
N ALA A 115 -1.50 -22.20 2.72
CA ALA A 115 -0.39 -22.36 3.66
C ALA A 115 0.30 -23.73 3.54
N MET A 116 -0.44 -24.79 3.19
CA MET A 116 0.08 -26.15 3.00
C MET A 116 0.58 -26.39 1.57
N HIS A 117 -0.09 -25.78 0.59
CA HIS A 117 0.22 -25.91 -0.82
C HIS A 117 0.32 -24.52 -1.47
N PRO A 118 1.52 -23.91 -1.51
CA PRO A 118 1.70 -22.54 -1.97
C PRO A 118 1.13 -22.23 -3.36
N HIS A 119 1.10 -23.22 -4.26
CA HIS A 119 0.56 -23.10 -5.62
C HIS A 119 -0.83 -23.73 -5.80
N GLY A 120 -1.45 -24.18 -4.70
CA GLY A 120 -2.70 -24.91 -4.72
C GLY A 120 -2.51 -26.41 -4.96
N TRP A 121 -3.64 -27.12 -4.96
CA TRP A 121 -3.71 -28.54 -5.26
C TRP A 121 -4.46 -28.73 -6.59
N ASP A 122 -3.92 -29.56 -7.48
CA ASP A 122 -4.41 -29.69 -8.86
C ASP A 122 -5.67 -30.58 -8.98
N ASP A 123 -5.82 -31.57 -8.10
CA ASP A 123 -6.99 -32.45 -8.12
C ASP A 123 -8.21 -31.80 -7.45
N LEU A 124 -9.36 -32.49 -7.49
CA LEU A 124 -10.59 -32.03 -6.84
C LEU A 124 -10.60 -32.12 -5.31
N HIS A 125 -9.70 -32.91 -4.71
CA HIS A 125 -9.66 -33.15 -3.27
C HIS A 125 -8.25 -32.95 -2.72
N CYS A 126 -8.08 -31.92 -1.89
CA CYS A 126 -6.83 -31.62 -1.21
C CYS A 126 -6.59 -32.62 -0.06
N PRO A 127 -5.38 -33.23 0.06
CA PRO A 127 -5.07 -34.16 1.14
C PRO A 127 -5.04 -33.49 2.52
N ASP A 128 -4.82 -32.18 2.55
CA ASP A 128 -4.76 -31.35 3.75
C ASP A 128 -6.04 -30.51 3.94
N TRP A 129 -7.15 -30.87 3.27
CA TRP A 129 -8.42 -30.12 3.32
C TRP A 129 -8.97 -29.98 4.75
N GLU A 130 -8.92 -31.07 5.53
CA GLU A 130 -9.29 -31.12 6.95
C GLU A 130 -8.59 -32.33 7.62
N LYS A 131 -7.86 -32.08 8.70
CA LYS A 131 -7.63 -33.02 9.79
C LYS A 131 -7.91 -32.36 11.12
#